data_AF-A0A7S2T6T8-F1
#
_entry.id   AF-A0A7S2T6T8-F1
#
_cell.length_a   1.000
_cell.length_b   1.000
_cell.length_c   1.000
_cell.angle_alpha   90.00
_cell.angle_beta   90.00
_cell.angle_gamma   90.00
#
_symmetry.space_group_name_H-M   'P 1'
#
loop_
_entity.id
_entity.type
_entity.pdbx_description
1 polymer ?
#
loop_
_entity_poly.entity_id
_entity_poly.type
_entity_poly.pdbx_seq_one_letter_code
_entity_poly.pdbx_strand_id
1 'polypeptide(L)'
;GSSIGVHIRPRFILTNKLDKEIMYRQEGTKIKHTLKAGGSQAIHADVASETPKLCVKLEDNAVWSGYFHLDKPGGIQMKMTGSGQEESMMLQVDVRELSFETWTISISE
;
A
#
# COMPACT_ATOMS: atom_id res chain seq x y z
N GLY A 1 -14.98 24.11 -31.09
CA GLY A 1 -15.85 23.24 -30.28
C GLY A 1 -15.10 22.84 -29.04
N SER A 2 -15.69 23.02 -27.86
CA SER A 2 -15.11 22.56 -26.59
C SER A 2 -15.35 21.05 -26.46
N SER A 3 -14.27 20.28 -26.38
CA SER A 3 -14.34 18.85 -26.08
C SER A 3 -14.43 18.65 -24.56
N ILE A 4 -15.39 17.85 -24.11
CA ILE A 4 -15.44 17.33 -22.74
C ILE A 4 -14.52 16.11 -22.68
N GLY A 5 -13.55 16.11 -21.76
CA GLY A 5 -12.71 14.96 -21.45
C GLY A 5 -13.14 14.30 -20.15
N VAL A 6 -13.37 12.99 -20.17
CA VAL A 6 -13.60 12.19 -18.95
C VAL A 6 -12.25 11.63 -18.52
N HIS A 7 -11.81 11.97 -17.30
CA HIS A 7 -10.59 11.42 -16.70
C HIS A 7 -10.95 10.37 -15.66
N ILE A 8 -10.58 9.12 -15.91
CA ILE A 8 -10.71 8.02 -14.94
C ILE A 8 -9.36 7.88 -14.23
N ARG A 9 -9.36 7.98 -12.90
CA ARG A 9 -8.15 7.79 -12.08
C ARG A 9 -8.35 6.67 -11.06
N PRO A 10 -7.31 5.90 -10.73
CA PRO A 10 -7.38 4.96 -9.62
C PRO A 10 -7.56 5.72 -8.31
N ARG A 11 -8.37 5.16 -7.40
CA ARG A 11 -8.64 5.77 -6.10
C ARG A 11 -7.38 5.79 -5.20
N PHE A 12 -6.53 4.77 -5.33
CA PHE A 12 -5.31 4.64 -4.55
C PHE A 12 -4.10 4.31 -5.44
N ILE A 13 -2.96 4.93 -5.15
CA ILE A 13 -1.65 4.60 -5.76
C ILE A 13 -0.71 4.18 -4.63
N LEU A 14 -0.21 2.95 -4.70
CA LEU A 14 0.81 2.45 -3.77
C LEU A 14 2.19 2.60 -4.41
N THR A 15 3.10 3.25 -3.69
CA THR A 15 4.49 3.47 -4.06
C THR A 15 5.40 2.82 -3.04
N ASN A 16 6.22 1.87 -3.50
CA ASN A 16 7.27 1.27 -2.69
C ASN A 16 8.54 2.12 -2.85
N LYS A 17 8.97 2.79 -1.78
CA LYS A 17 10.24 3.56 -1.77
C LYS A 17 11.39 2.76 -1.14
N LEU A 18 11.15 1.51 -0.77
CA LEU A 18 12.19 0.60 -0.32
C LEU A 18 13.05 0.17 -1.51
N ASP A 19 14.26 -0.24 -1.20
CA ASP A 19 15.21 -0.89 -2.11
C ASP A 19 14.92 -2.39 -2.32
N LYS A 20 13.91 -2.93 -1.62
CA LYS A 20 13.47 -4.32 -1.69
C LYS A 20 12.02 -4.46 -2.17
N GLU A 21 11.70 -5.64 -2.67
CA GLU A 21 10.34 -5.98 -3.10
C GLU A 21 9.41 -6.18 -1.90
N ILE A 22 8.14 -5.78 -2.06
CA ILE A 22 7.09 -6.06 -1.09
C ILE A 22 5.96 -6.86 -1.72
N MET A 23 5.37 -7.73 -0.93
CA MET A 23 4.06 -8.30 -1.21
C MET A 23 2.99 -7.52 -0.46
N TYR A 24 1.82 -7.35 -1.08
CA TYR A 24 0.66 -6.75 -0.43
C TYR A 24 -0.62 -7.52 -0.76
N ARG A 25 -1.62 -7.40 0.12
CA ARG A 25 -2.98 -7.91 -0.11
C ARG A 25 -4.01 -7.07 0.62
N GLN A 26 -5.24 -7.05 0.11
CA GLN A 26 -6.36 -6.37 0.76
C GLN A 26 -7.01 -7.26 1.84
N GLU A 27 -7.63 -6.63 2.81
CA GLU A 27 -8.46 -7.33 3.80
C GLU A 27 -9.60 -8.08 3.08
N GLY A 28 -9.88 -9.31 3.51
CA GLY A 28 -10.94 -10.14 2.90
C GLY A 28 -10.53 -10.91 1.64
N THR A 29 -9.40 -10.59 1.00
CA THR A 29 -8.92 -11.32 -0.19
C THR A 29 -7.72 -12.23 0.10
N LYS A 30 -7.63 -13.33 -0.66
CA LYS A 30 -6.46 -14.22 -0.69
C LYS A 30 -5.48 -13.86 -1.81
N ILE A 31 -5.85 -12.92 -2.69
CA ILE A 31 -5.02 -12.48 -3.80
C ILE A 31 -3.85 -11.68 -3.24
N LYS A 32 -2.64 -12.08 -3.65
CA LYS A 32 -1.40 -11.41 -3.29
C LYS A 32 -0.87 -10.71 -4.53
N HIS A 33 -0.36 -9.52 -4.32
CA HIS A 33 0.31 -8.74 -5.35
C HIS A 33 1.73 -8.46 -4.92
N THR A 34 2.57 -8.25 -5.93
CA THR A 34 3.98 -7.96 -5.77
C THR A 34 4.26 -6.56 -6.28
N LEU A 35 4.96 -5.75 -5.47
CA LEU A 35 5.39 -4.41 -5.83
C LEU A 35 6.91 -4.33 -5.70
N LYS A 36 7.57 -4.21 -6.85
CA LYS A 36 9.03 -4.11 -6.97
C LYS A 36 9.59 -2.94 -6.15
N ALA A 37 10.88 -3.04 -5.80
CA ALA A 37 11.66 -1.93 -5.26
C ALA A 37 11.52 -0.67 -6.13
N GLY A 38 11.28 0.49 -5.51
CA GLY A 38 11.02 1.76 -6.23
C GLY A 38 9.72 1.78 -7.06
N GLY A 39 8.93 0.71 -7.05
CA GLY A 39 7.78 0.53 -7.93
C GLY A 39 6.55 1.34 -7.49
N SER A 40 5.66 1.59 -8.44
CA SER A 40 4.33 2.18 -8.19
C SER A 40 3.25 1.39 -8.87
N GLN A 41 2.12 1.18 -8.20
CA GLN A 41 0.99 0.44 -8.74
C GLN A 41 -0.35 1.07 -8.30
N ALA A 42 -1.28 1.13 -9.26
CA ALA A 42 -2.66 1.49 -9.00
C ALA A 42 -3.37 0.38 -8.22
N ILE A 43 -4.09 0.75 -7.16
CA ILE A 43 -4.88 -0.16 -6.34
C ILE A 43 -6.34 0.23 -6.45
N HIS A 44 -7.15 -0.77 -6.80
CA HIS A 44 -8.60 -0.69 -6.74
C HIS A 44 -9.03 -1.41 -5.47
N ALA A 45 -9.69 -0.70 -4.57
CA ALA A 45 -10.35 -1.34 -3.44
C ALA A 45 -11.34 -2.37 -3.96
N ASP A 46 -11.33 -3.56 -3.36
CA ASP A 46 -12.35 -4.56 -3.64
C ASP A 46 -13.72 -3.97 -3.27
N VAL A 47 -14.69 -4.13 -4.18
CA VAL A 47 -15.98 -3.40 -4.18
C VAL A 47 -16.78 -3.64 -2.90
N ALA A 48 -16.46 -4.71 -2.17
CA ALA A 48 -17.17 -5.13 -0.96
C ALA A 48 -16.76 -4.40 0.33
N SER A 49 -15.66 -3.62 0.36
CA SER A 49 -15.21 -2.96 1.60
C SER A 49 -15.40 -1.45 1.57
N GLU A 50 -16.27 -0.95 2.46
CA GLU A 50 -16.47 0.49 2.69
C GLU A 50 -15.20 1.19 3.20
N THR A 51 -14.29 0.44 3.84
CA THR A 51 -13.01 0.96 4.37
C THR A 51 -11.86 0.07 3.90
N PRO A 52 -11.24 0.36 2.75
CA PRO A 52 -10.21 -0.50 2.19
C PRO A 52 -8.98 -0.52 3.09
N LYS A 53 -8.49 -1.72 3.39
CA LYS A 53 -7.27 -1.93 4.17
C LYS A 53 -6.28 -2.82 3.43
N LEU A 54 -5.00 -2.57 3.63
CA LEU A 54 -3.90 -3.40 3.13
C LEU A 54 -3.07 -3.94 4.28
N CYS A 55 -2.52 -5.14 4.10
CA CYS A 55 -1.33 -5.56 4.82
C CYS A 55 -0.21 -5.80 3.81
N VAL A 56 1.02 -5.62 4.29
CA VAL A 56 2.25 -5.77 3.52
C VAL A 56 3.14 -6.82 4.16
N LYS A 57 4.03 -7.38 3.36
CA LYS A 57 5.01 -8.37 3.77
C LYS A 57 6.28 -8.14 2.94
N LEU A 58 7.43 -8.06 3.60
CA LEU A 58 8.71 -8.08 2.89
C LEU A 58 8.93 -9.48 2.30
N GLU A 59 9.58 -9.56 1.14
CA GLU A 59 9.84 -10.83 0.44
C GLU A 59 10.42 -11.90 1.39
N ASP A 60 11.42 -11.50 2.19
CA ASP A 60 12.17 -12.38 3.10
C ASP A 60 11.53 -12.61 4.47
N ASN A 61 10.37 -12.00 4.76
CA ASN A 61 9.73 -12.17 6.06
C ASN A 61 8.87 -13.43 6.10
N ALA A 62 8.64 -14.00 7.28
CA ALA A 62 7.60 -15.03 7.44
C ALA A 62 6.21 -14.41 7.62
N VAL A 63 6.14 -13.25 8.26
CA VAL A 63 4.92 -12.67 8.83
C VAL A 63 4.42 -11.47 8.04
N TRP A 64 3.10 -11.34 7.91
CA TRP A 64 2.44 -10.16 7.36
C TRP A 64 2.34 -9.08 8.43
N SER A 65 2.41 -7.82 8.00
CA SER A 65 2.07 -6.69 8.85
C SER A 65 0.61 -6.75 9.34
N GLY A 66 0.27 -5.91 10.32
CA GLY A 66 -1.13 -5.57 10.57
C GLY A 66 -1.78 -4.90 9.35
N TYR A 67 -3.10 -4.73 9.39
CA TYR A 67 -3.81 -3.97 8.36
C TYR A 67 -3.73 -2.48 8.62
N PHE A 68 -3.55 -1.68 7.56
CA PHE A 68 -3.67 -0.23 7.59
C PHE A 68 -4.73 0.25 6.59
N HIS A 69 -5.36 1.37 6.93
CA HIS A 69 -6.42 1.99 6.14
C HIS A 69 -5.83 2.78 4.95
N LEU A 70 -6.41 2.64 3.76
CA LEU A 70 -5.98 3.40 2.58
C LEU A 70 -6.65 4.78 2.48
N ASP A 71 -7.78 4.94 3.16
CA ASP A 71 -8.67 6.10 3.13
C ASP A 71 -8.47 7.06 4.31
N LYS A 72 -7.51 6.77 5.18
CA LYS A 72 -7.18 7.61 6.34
C LYS A 72 -5.81 8.25 6.13
N PRO A 73 -5.73 9.56 5.82
CA PRO A 73 -4.44 10.24 5.72
C PRO A 73 -3.67 10.17 7.03
N GLY A 74 -2.35 10.03 6.93
CA GLY A 74 -1.46 9.99 8.07
C GLY A 74 -0.25 9.08 7.85
N GLY A 75 0.72 9.20 8.76
CA GLY A 75 1.86 8.30 8.85
C GLY A 75 1.56 7.15 9.82
N ILE A 76 1.81 5.93 9.39
CA ILE A 76 1.62 4.71 10.18
C ILE A 76 2.96 4.01 10.27
N GLN A 77 3.38 3.67 11.49
CA GLN A 77 4.60 2.89 11.71
C GLN A 77 4.25 1.42 11.93
N MET A 78 4.90 0.54 11.18
CA MET A 78 4.63 -0.89 11.19
C MET A 78 5.89 -1.65 11.52
N LYS A 79 5.85 -2.44 12.59
CA LYS A 79 6.95 -3.33 12.94
C LYS A 79 6.88 -4.60 12.09
N MET A 80 7.98 -4.88 11.39
CA MET A 80 8.16 -6.05 10.54
C MET A 80 9.16 -6.99 11.20
N THR A 81 8.76 -8.24 11.42
CA THR A 81 9.62 -9.28 11.99
C THR A 81 10.22 -10.12 10.87
N GLY A 82 11.54 -10.12 10.74
CA GLY A 82 12.27 -11.01 9.84
C GLY A 82 12.18 -12.46 10.29
N SER A 83 12.35 -13.41 9.35
CA SER A 83 12.55 -14.82 9.72
C SER A 83 14.03 -15.06 10.01
N GLY A 84 14.38 -15.22 11.29
CA GLY A 84 15.68 -15.76 11.70
C GLY A 84 16.72 -14.76 12.20
N GLN A 85 16.46 -13.45 12.17
CA GLN A 85 17.27 -12.46 12.87
C GLN A 85 16.42 -11.69 13.88
N GLU A 86 17.01 -11.35 15.03
CA GLU A 86 16.42 -10.44 16.03
C GLU A 86 16.19 -9.01 15.49
N GLU A 87 16.56 -8.76 14.24
CA GLU A 87 16.35 -7.49 13.54
C GLU A 87 14.90 -7.34 13.13
N SER A 88 14.18 -6.53 13.90
CA SER A 88 12.90 -5.99 13.49
C SER A 88 13.10 -4.71 12.70
N MET A 89 12.56 -4.65 11.49
CA MET A 89 12.51 -3.43 10.68
C MET A 89 11.24 -2.65 11.02
N MET A 90 11.35 -1.33 11.14
CA MET A 90 10.18 -0.46 11.16
C MET A 90 9.94 0.03 9.74
N LEU A 91 8.70 -0.05 9.26
CA LEU A 91 8.27 0.56 8.01
C LEU A 91 7.39 1.76 8.31
N GLN A 92 7.65 2.87 7.65
CA GLN A 92 6.75 4.01 7.63
C GLN A 92 5.84 3.93 6.41
N VAL A 93 4.54 4.00 6.64
CA VAL A 93 3.50 4.09 5.61
C VAL A 93 2.85 5.46 5.67
N ASP A 94 3.08 6.28 4.66
CA ASP A 94 2.47 7.60 4.52
C ASP A 94 1.28 7.55 3.57
N VAL A 95 0.08 7.77 4.08
CA VAL A 95 -1.15 7.93 3.30
C VAL A 95 -1.44 9.41 3.14
N ARG A 96 -1.54 9.90 1.90
CA ARG A 96 -1.75 11.31 1.57
C ARG A 96 -2.84 11.48 0.52
N GLU A 97 -3.66 12.50 0.67
CA GLU A 97 -4.60 12.93 -0.37
C GLU A 97 -3.83 13.76 -1.41
N LEU A 98 -3.85 13.35 -2.67
CA LEU A 98 -3.22 14.09 -3.78
C LEU A 98 -4.18 15.08 -4.45
N SER A 99 -5.46 14.73 -4.51
CA SER A 99 -6.54 15.53 -5.09
C SER A 99 -7.88 14.96 -4.62
N PHE A 100 -8.98 15.66 -4.90
CA PHE A 100 -10.35 15.42 -4.40
C PHE A 100 -10.86 13.96 -4.45
N GLU A 101 -10.16 13.03 -5.12
CA GLU A 101 -10.52 11.60 -5.20
C GLU A 101 -9.32 10.63 -5.29
N THR A 102 -8.07 11.08 -5.16
CA THR A 102 -6.87 10.22 -5.32
C THR A 102 -5.97 10.27 -4.10
N TRP A 103 -5.62 9.08 -3.59
CA TRP A 103 -4.75 8.89 -2.45
C TRP A 103 -3.42 8.28 -2.89
N THR A 104 -2.30 8.79 -2.36
CA THR A 104 -0.98 8.18 -2.50
C THR A 104 -0.54 7.56 -1.19
N ILE A 105 0.01 6.36 -1.31
CA ILE A 105 0.53 5.59 -0.20
C ILE A 105 2.00 5.36 -0.49
N SER A 106 2.88 5.86 0.36
CA SER A 106 4.32 5.66 0.26
C SER A 106 4.81 4.77 1.39
N ILE A 107 5.62 3.77 1.08
CA ILE A 107 6.26 2.90 2.08
C ILE A 107 7.77 3.15 2.05
N SER A 108 8.36 3.48 3.19
CA SER A 108 9.80 3.69 3.37
C SER A 108 10.31 3.04 4.67
N GLU A 109 11.64 2.94 4.81
CA GLU A 109 12.30 2.55 6.07
C GLU A 109 12.17 3.66 7.12
#